data_AF-K4KKW2-F1
#
_entry.id   AF-K4KKW2-F1
#
_cell.length_a   1.000
_cell.length_b   1.000
_cell.length_c   1.000
_cell.angle_alpha   90.00
_cell.angle_beta   90.00
_cell.angle_gamma   90.00
#
_symmetry.space_group_name_H-M   'P 1'
#
loop_
_entity.id
_entity.type
_entity.pdbx_description
1 polymer ?
#
loop_
_entity_poly.entity_id
_entity_poly.type
_entity_poly.pdbx_seq_one_letter_code
_entity_poly.pdbx_strand_id
1 'polypeptide(L)' 'MAKAIVAKLPKECHIGVRYNRTQKLKEKLIREITGFQRQLEALRLQSGPVDFSMLQTYKEMIACRQQLLNGLPKESNY' A
#
# COMPACT_ATOMS: atom_id res chain seq x y z
N MET A 1 -43.71 -21.68 29.36
CA MET A 1 -42.53 -20.98 29.92
C MET A 1 -41.32 -21.28 29.04
N ALA A 2 -41.15 -20.56 27.93
CA ALA A 2 -40.06 -20.82 26.97
C ALA A 2 -38.80 -20.03 27.34
N LYS A 3 -37.66 -20.72 27.43
CA LYS A 3 -36.33 -20.15 27.72
C LYS A 3 -35.83 -19.34 26.54
N ALA A 4 -35.41 -18.10 26.77
CA ALA A 4 -34.62 -17.33 25.81
C ALA A 4 -33.13 -17.57 26.07
N ILE A 5 -32.47 -18.29 25.17
CA ILE A 5 -31.02 -18.41 25.13
C ILE A 5 -30.51 -17.23 24.32
N VAL A 6 -30.11 -16.14 24.98
CA VAL A 6 -29.42 -15.03 24.32
C VAL A 6 -27.98 -15.49 24.04
N ALA A 7 -27.78 -15.99 22.82
CA ALA A 7 -26.45 -16.26 22.30
C ALA A 7 -25.69 -14.93 22.16
N LYS A 8 -24.73 -14.70 23.04
CA LYS A 8 -23.78 -13.59 22.91
C LYS A 8 -22.83 -13.92 21.77
N LEU A 9 -23.07 -13.30 20.61
CA LEU A 9 -22.17 -13.38 19.46
C LEU A 9 -20.74 -13.00 19.89
N PRO A 10 -19.74 -13.85 19.63
CA PRO A 10 -18.36 -13.50 19.89
C PRO A 10 -17.99 -12.27 19.05
N LYS A 11 -17.34 -11.28 19.67
CA LYS A 11 -16.75 -10.15 18.95
C LYS A 11 -15.55 -10.70 18.17
N GLU A 12 -15.84 -11.23 16.99
CA GLU A 12 -14.85 -11.86 16.12
C GLU A 12 -13.78 -10.85 15.70
N CYS A 13 -12.59 -11.42 15.48
CA CYS A 13 -11.30 -10.78 15.45
C CYS A 13 -11.13 -9.81 14.27
N HIS A 14 -11.56 -8.56 14.43
CA HIS A 14 -11.39 -7.51 13.41
C HIS A 14 -9.93 -7.07 13.24
N ILE A 15 -9.04 -7.45 14.16
CA ILE A 15 -7.63 -7.00 14.21
C ILE A 15 -6.76 -7.81 13.23
N GLY A 16 -6.89 -9.14 13.20
CA GLY A 16 -6.08 -10.01 12.33
C GLY A 16 -6.34 -9.82 10.83
N VAL A 17 -7.60 -9.58 10.44
CA VAL A 17 -7.98 -9.31 9.04
C VAL A 17 -7.43 -7.96 8.56
N ARG A 18 -7.42 -6.94 9.44
CA ARG A 18 -6.87 -5.61 9.11
C ARG A 18 -5.35 -5.66 8.94
N TYR A 19 -4.65 -6.39 9.81
CA TYR A 19 -3.19 -6.55 9.76
C TYR A 19 -2.70 -7.23 8.47
N ASN A 20 -3.32 -8.35 8.09
CA ASN A 20 -2.99 -9.06 6.86
C ASN A 20 -3.28 -8.18 5.61
N ARG A 21 -4.37 -7.41 5.64
CA ARG A 21 -4.72 -6.49 4.56
C ARG A 21 -3.71 -5.34 4.43
N THR A 22 -3.21 -4.79 5.54
CA THR A 22 -2.19 -3.74 5.53
C THR A 22 -0.83 -4.26 5.09
N GLN A 23 -0.44 -5.48 5.46
CA GLN A 23 0.79 -6.11 4.96
C GLN A 23 0.77 -6.33 3.45
N LYS A 24 -0.32 -6.92 2.92
CA LYS A 24 -0.49 -7.09 1.47
C LYS A 24 -0.47 -5.77 0.72
N LEU A 25 -1.07 -4.73 1.28
CA LEU A 25 -1.04 -3.39 0.71
C LEU A 25 0.38 -2.79 0.73
N LYS A 26 1.10 -2.94 1.84
CA LYS A 26 2.51 -2.53 1.99
C LYS A 26 3.39 -3.17 0.92
N GLU A 27 3.29 -4.49 0.76
CA GLU A 27 4.04 -5.23 -0.27
C GLU A 27 3.71 -4.75 -1.69
N LYS A 28 2.42 -4.54 -1.98
CA LYS A 28 1.97 -4.04 -3.28
C LYS A 28 2.57 -2.66 -3.59
N LEU A 29 2.51 -1.74 -2.63
CA LEU A 29 3.06 -0.39 -2.79
C LEU A 29 4.58 -0.41 -3.02
N ILE A 30 5.31 -1.26 -2.30
CA ILE A 30 6.76 -1.40 -2.50
C ILE A 30 7.05 -1.88 -3.93
N ARG A 31 6.35 -2.91 -4.41
CA ARG A 31 6.52 -3.40 -5.78
C ARG A 31 6.21 -2.32 -6.83
N GLU A 32 5.13 -1.57 -6.62
CA GLU A 32 4.76 -0.47 -7.51
C GLU A 32 5.83 0.63 -7.52
N ILE A 33 6.30 1.07 -6.35
CA ILE A 33 7.37 2.08 -6.22
C ILE A 33 8.63 1.63 -6.97
N THR A 34 9.09 0.40 -6.74
CA THR A 34 10.26 -0.15 -7.43
C THR A 34 10.05 -0.23 -8.94
N GLY A 35 8.86 -0.61 -9.39
CA GLY A 35 8.51 -0.63 -10.81
C GLY A 35 8.59 0.76 -11.46
N PHE A 36 8.04 1.77 -10.80
CA PHE A 36 8.11 3.15 -11.30
C PHE A 36 9.52 3.74 -11.27
N GLN A 37 10.31 3.43 -10.25
CA GLN A 37 11.71 3.85 -10.19
C GLN A 37 12.51 3.29 -11.38
N ARG A 38 12.36 1.99 -11.67
CA ARG A 38 13.03 1.38 -12.83
C ARG A 38 12.59 1.98 -14.16
N GLN A 39 11.30 2.24 -14.33
CA GLN A 39 10.79 2.90 -15.55
C GLN A 39 11.34 4.32 -15.70
N LEU A 40 11.43 5.06 -14.60
CA LEU A 40 11.98 6.41 -14.57
C LEU A 40 13.49 6.41 -14.85
N GLU A 41 14.24 5.43 -14.35
CA GLU A 41 15.65 5.24 -14.71
C GLU A 41 15.82 4.89 -16.19
N ALA A 42 14.99 3.98 -16.72
CA ALA A 42 15.01 3.63 -18.12
C ALA A 42 14.74 4.85 -19.02
N LEU A 43 13.78 5.70 -18.66
CA LEU A 43 13.48 6.95 -19.38
C LEU A 43 14.65 7.95 -19.35
N ARG A 44 15.40 8.00 -18.24
CA ARG A 44 16.60 8.85 -18.13
C ARG A 44 17.78 8.34 -18.97
N LEU A 45 17.84 7.03 -19.20
CA LEU A 45 18.91 6.39 -19.97
C LEU A 45 18.61 6.32 -21.48
N GLN A 46 17.38 6.67 -21.91
CA GLN A 46 17.07 6.74 -23.34
C GLN A 46 17.90 7.84 -24.01
N SER A 47 18.56 7.49 -25.11
CA SER A 47 19.41 8.41 -25.90
C SER A 47 18.62 9.46 -26.71
N GLY A 48 17.36 9.70 -26.36
CA GLY A 48 16.43 10.59 -27.06
C GLY A 48 16.00 11.79 -26.20
N PRO A 49 15.15 12.68 -26.75
CA PRO A 49 14.58 13.77 -25.99
C PRO A 49 13.77 13.22 -24.80
N VAL A 50 14.20 13.56 -23.58
CA VAL A 50 13.50 13.16 -22.36
C VAL A 50 12.18 13.91 -22.29
N ASP A 51 11.08 13.18 -22.26
CA ASP A 51 9.77 13.76 -21.96
C ASP A 51 9.71 14.14 -20.47
N PHE A 52 9.93 15.43 -20.19
CA PHE A 52 9.92 15.97 -18.84
C PHE A 52 8.54 15.89 -18.17
N SER A 53 7.45 15.97 -18.94
CA SER A 53 6.10 15.80 -18.42
C SER A 53 5.92 14.37 -17.91
N MET A 54 6.32 13.39 -18.71
CA MET A 54 6.27 11.98 -18.33
C MET A 54 7.17 11.70 -17.11
N LEU A 55 8.39 12.25 -17.10
CA LEU A 55 9.30 12.14 -15.96
C LEU A 55 8.69 12.71 -14.68
N GLN A 56 8.00 13.86 -14.77
CA GLN A 56 7.32 14.48 -13.64
C GLN A 56 6.16 13.61 -13.14
N THR A 57 5.33 13.07 -14.03
CA THR A 57 4.25 12.15 -13.66
C THR A 57 4.78 10.94 -12.88
N TYR A 58 5.88 10.32 -13.33
CA TYR A 58 6.47 9.19 -12.60
C TYR A 58 6.97 9.58 -11.20
N LYS A 59 7.56 10.77 -11.04
CA LYS A 59 7.96 11.27 -9.71
C LYS A 59 6.77 11.43 -8.78
N GLU A 60 5.67 11.99 -9.27
CA GLU A 60 4.44 12.17 -8.49
C GLU A 60 3.82 10.82 -8.11
N MET A 61 3.76 9.87 -9.05
CA MET A 61 3.26 8.52 -8.80
C MET A 61 4.05 7.79 -7.72
N ILE A 62 5.38 7.95 -7.70
CA ILE A 62 6.26 7.41 -6.66
C ILE A 62 5.97 8.11 -5.32
N ALA A 63 5.92 9.44 -5.31
CA ALA A 63 5.70 10.24 -4.10
C ALA A 63 4.36 9.91 -3.43
N CYS A 64 3.26 9.83 -4.19
CA CYS A 64 1.94 9.47 -3.65
C CYS A 64 1.94 8.08 -2.99
N ARG A 65 2.64 7.10 -3.58
CA ARG A 65 2.72 5.74 -3.03
C ARG A 65 3.61 5.67 -1.79
N GLN A 66 4.69 6.43 -1.76
CA GLN A 66 5.52 6.57 -0.56
C GLN A 66 4.73 7.22 0.59
N GLN A 67 3.94 8.25 0.30
CA GLN A 67 3.05 8.86 1.29
C GLN A 67 2.01 7.87 1.82
N LEU A 68 1.40 7.08 0.93
CA LEU A 68 0.43 6.06 1.33
C LEU A 68 1.07 4.94 2.16
N LEU A 69 2.29 4.53 1.80
CA LEU A 69 3.09 3.56 2.56
C LEU A 69 3.44 4.09 3.95
N ASN A 70 3.82 5.36 4.06
CA ASN A 70 4.14 6.02 5.32
C ASN A 70 2.91 6.22 6.22
N GLY A 71 1.72 6.31 5.63
CA GLY A 71 0.44 6.40 6.34
C GLY A 71 -0.12 5.06 6.81
N LEU A 72 0.47 3.92 6.41
CA LEU A 72 0.05 2.63 6.92
C LEU A 72 0.43 2.49 8.41
N PRO A 73 -0.42 1.84 9.23
CA PRO A 73 -0.08 1.57 10.62
C PRO A 73 1.23 0.79 10.67
N LYS A 74 2.23 1.35 11.35
CA LYS A 74 3.46 0.62 11.66
C LYS A 74 3.05 -0.55 12.55
N GLU A 75 3.59 -1.73 12.26
CA GLU A 75 3.43 -2.88 13.13
C GLU A 75 3.99 -2.45 14.50
N SER A 76 3.10 -2.12 15.43
CA SER A 76 3.48 -1.73 16.78
C SER A 76 4.08 -2.98 17.39
N ASN A 77 5.41 -3.00 17.46
CA ASN A 77 6.18 -4.03 18.13
C ASN A 77 5.79 -3.96 19.61
N TYR A 78 4.85 -4.83 20.03
CA TYR A 78 4.54 -5.08 21.43
C TYR A 78 5.61 -5.98 22.02
#